data_AF-A0AA96FLH7-F1
#
_entry.id   AF-A0AA96FLH7-F1
#
_cell.length_a   1.000
_cell.length_b   1.000
_cell.length_c   1.000
_cell.angle_alpha   90.00
_cell.angle_beta   90.00
_cell.angle_gamma   90.00
#
_symmetry.space_group_name_H-M   'P 1'
#
loop_
_entity.id
_entity.type
_entity.pdbx_description
1 polymer ?
#
loop_
_entity_poly.entity_id
_entity_poly.type
_entity_poly.pdbx_seq_one_letter_code
_entity_poly.pdbx_strand_id
1 'polypeptide(L)'
;MVFGQWAEATDGGRRPSGIVEPEPEPEPEPEPVVVTPGAGGIRLIPDREEGMGVEVLAPDYRQIMEIVAKASGPVMAKDVALALGRENSGKGRAVRGQLRKLSDRGWLTRTGSGRYLPR
;
A
#
# COMPACT_ATOMS: atom_id res chain seq x y z
N MET A 1 24.63 -3.98 -30.73
CA MET A 1 23.44 -4.18 -29.86
C MET A 1 22.48 -3.04 -30.23
N VAL A 2 21.54 -3.19 -31.17
CA VAL A 2 20.21 -3.90 -31.08
C VAL A 2 19.54 -3.50 -29.75
N PHE A 3 18.42 -2.77 -29.71
CA PHE A 3 17.07 -3.07 -30.22
C PHE A 3 16.41 -1.73 -30.68
N GLY A 4 15.76 -1.55 -31.83
CA GLY A 4 14.73 -2.38 -32.44
C GLY A 4 13.33 -1.85 -32.09
N GLN A 5 12.96 -0.62 -32.47
CA GLN A 5 11.55 -0.19 -32.52
C GLN A 5 11.07 -0.29 -33.98
N TRP A 6 10.18 -1.24 -34.23
CA TRP A 6 9.51 -1.40 -35.52
C TRP A 6 8.16 -0.71 -35.49
N ALA A 7 7.87 -0.08 -36.62
CA ALA A 7 6.73 0.75 -36.92
C ALA A 7 5.43 -0.06 -37.07
N GLU A 8 4.32 0.64 -36.80
CA GLU A 8 3.14 0.77 -37.67
C GLU A 8 2.98 -0.28 -38.79
N ALA A 9 1.89 -1.04 -38.72
CA ALA A 9 1.26 -1.64 -39.89
C ALA A 9 -0.26 -1.38 -39.79
N THR A 10 -0.76 -0.60 -40.73
CA THR A 10 -2.18 -0.38 -40.99
C THR A 10 -2.74 -1.45 -41.92
N ASP A 11 -4.01 -1.75 -41.67
CA ASP A 11 -5.11 -2.10 -42.59
C ASP A 11 -4.93 -3.22 -43.63
N GLY A 12 -5.86 -4.17 -43.63
CA GLY A 12 -5.89 -5.23 -44.63
C GLY A 12 -7.06 -6.21 -44.53
N GLY A 13 -8.30 -5.71 -44.61
CA GLY A 13 -9.31 -6.39 -45.43
C GLY A 13 -10.27 -7.41 -44.78
N ARG A 14 -11.56 -7.15 -45.09
CA ARG A 14 -12.63 -8.13 -45.41
C ARG A 14 -13.46 -8.73 -44.26
N ARG A 15 -14.65 -8.17 -44.07
CA ARG A 15 -15.90 -8.90 -43.70
C ARG A 15 -16.66 -9.23 -45.03
N PRO A 16 -17.76 -10.04 -45.09
CA PRO A 16 -18.57 -10.61 -44.01
C PRO A 16 -19.07 -12.08 -44.22
N SER A 17 -19.94 -12.50 -43.30
CA SER A 17 -20.98 -13.53 -43.38
C SER A 17 -20.68 -14.90 -42.79
N GLY A 18 -21.51 -15.23 -41.80
CA GLY A 18 -21.60 -16.54 -41.15
C GLY A 18 -22.49 -16.41 -39.92
N ILE A 19 -23.80 -16.24 -40.14
CA ILE A 19 -24.84 -16.35 -39.12
C ILE A 19 -24.73 -17.73 -38.47
N VAL A 20 -24.50 -17.78 -37.16
CA VAL A 20 -25.07 -18.74 -36.21
C VAL A 20 -25.05 -18.03 -34.86
N GLU A 21 -26.22 -17.63 -34.36
CA GLU A 21 -26.46 -17.52 -32.93
C GLU A 21 -26.70 -18.95 -32.42
N PRO A 22 -25.87 -19.48 -31.51
CA PRO A 22 -26.28 -20.52 -30.61
C PRO A 22 -26.57 -19.90 -29.23
N GLU A 23 -27.83 -20.05 -28.81
CA GLU A 23 -28.35 -20.25 -27.44
C GLU A 23 -27.60 -19.62 -26.24
N PRO A 24 -28.29 -18.90 -25.32
CA PRO A 24 -27.64 -18.31 -24.15
C PRO A 24 -27.06 -19.41 -23.24
N GLU A 25 -25.74 -19.57 -23.27
CA GLU A 25 -25.00 -20.31 -22.25
C GLU A 25 -25.24 -19.63 -20.88
N PRO A 26 -25.49 -20.40 -19.81
CA PRO A 26 -25.90 -19.88 -18.52
C PRO A 26 -24.84 -18.90 -17.99
N GLU A 27 -25.31 -17.75 -17.48
CA GLU A 27 -24.49 -16.77 -16.78
C GLU A 27 -23.53 -17.50 -15.83
N PRO A 28 -22.20 -17.28 -15.92
CA PRO A 28 -21.32 -17.77 -14.88
C PRO A 28 -21.77 -17.07 -13.59
N GLU A 29 -22.32 -17.87 -12.67
CA GLU A 29 -22.43 -17.52 -11.25
C GLU A 29 -21.15 -16.78 -10.86
N PRO A 30 -21.21 -15.67 -10.11
CA PRO A 30 -20.03 -14.89 -9.81
C PRO A 30 -19.05 -15.78 -9.05
N GLU A 31 -18.10 -16.37 -9.77
CA GLU A 31 -17.00 -17.07 -9.18
C GLU A 31 -16.38 -16.09 -8.18
N PRO A 32 -16.20 -16.48 -6.91
CA PRO A 32 -15.60 -15.59 -5.94
C PRO A 32 -14.29 -15.14 -6.54
N VAL A 33 -14.23 -13.85 -6.89
CA VAL A 33 -13.03 -13.24 -7.42
C VAL A 33 -12.01 -13.43 -6.32
N VAL A 34 -11.18 -14.46 -6.47
CA VAL A 34 -10.04 -14.68 -5.59
C VAL A 34 -9.13 -13.52 -5.93
N VAL A 35 -9.28 -12.45 -5.17
CA VAL A 35 -8.39 -11.30 -5.20
C VAL A 35 -7.03 -11.86 -4.84
N THR A 36 -6.26 -12.21 -5.85
CA THR A 36 -4.87 -12.62 -5.69
C THR A 36 -4.14 -11.40 -5.14
N PRO A 37 -3.60 -11.45 -3.89
CA PRO A 37 -2.77 -10.35 -3.40
C PRO A 37 -1.44 -10.47 -4.15
N GLY A 38 -1.35 -9.83 -5.32
CA GLY A 38 -0.17 -10.04 -6.16
C GLY A 38 0.04 -9.06 -7.31
N ALA A 39 -0.87 -8.13 -7.58
CA ALA A 39 -0.74 -7.18 -8.69
C ALA A 39 -0.52 -5.71 -8.25
N GLY A 40 -0.18 -5.48 -6.98
CA GLY A 40 0.24 -4.17 -6.49
C GLY A 40 1.72 -4.20 -6.13
N GLY A 41 2.55 -3.40 -6.81
CA GLY A 41 3.97 -3.28 -6.45
C GLY A 41 4.13 -3.12 -4.94
N ILE A 42 5.10 -3.86 -4.35
CA ILE A 42 5.23 -4.07 -2.90
C ILE A 42 5.00 -2.76 -2.14
N ARG A 43 3.81 -2.61 -1.56
CA ARG A 43 3.45 -1.42 -0.81
C ARG A 43 4.15 -1.53 0.53
N LEU A 44 5.16 -0.70 0.78
CA LEU A 44 5.98 -0.73 2.01
C LEU A 44 5.18 -0.63 3.31
N ILE A 45 3.95 -0.11 3.23
CA ILE A 45 2.97 -0.10 4.32
C ILE A 45 1.62 -0.56 3.74
N PRO A 46 1.16 -1.78 4.03
CA PRO A 46 -0.20 -2.21 3.73
C PRO A 46 -1.23 -1.39 4.52
N ASP A 47 -2.48 -1.35 4.06
CA ASP A 47 -3.58 -0.81 4.85
C ASP A 47 -3.85 -1.74 6.06
N ARG A 48 -4.12 -1.19 7.25
CA ARG A 48 -4.33 -1.99 8.46
C ARG A 48 -5.70 -2.67 8.43
N GLU A 49 -5.70 -3.98 8.56
CA GLU A 49 -6.90 -4.79 8.80
C GLU A 49 -6.95 -5.27 10.27
N GLU A 50 -8.14 -5.61 10.75
CA GLU A 50 -8.32 -6.11 12.11
C GLU A 50 -7.65 -7.48 12.27
N GLY A 51 -6.89 -7.67 13.36
CA GLY A 51 -6.09 -8.88 13.58
C GLY A 51 -4.70 -8.88 12.92
N MET A 52 -4.37 -7.87 12.10
CA MET A 52 -3.05 -7.74 11.49
C MET A 52 -2.03 -7.17 12.50
N GLY A 53 -0.94 -7.88 12.75
CA GLY A 53 0.14 -7.42 13.61
C GLY A 53 1.20 -6.61 12.85
N VAL A 54 2.09 -5.96 13.60
CA VAL A 54 3.11 -5.06 13.05
C VAL A 54 4.20 -5.79 12.26
N GLU A 55 4.32 -7.11 12.41
CA GLU A 55 5.26 -7.99 11.70
C GLU A 55 5.19 -7.88 10.16
N VAL A 56 4.03 -7.52 9.61
CA VAL A 56 3.84 -7.30 8.16
C VAL A 56 4.52 -6.03 7.66
N LEU A 57 4.86 -5.10 8.55
CA LEU A 57 5.48 -3.83 8.21
C LEU A 57 6.98 -4.03 7.96
N ALA A 58 7.56 -3.19 7.09
CA ALA A 58 9.01 -3.14 6.95
C ALA A 58 9.68 -2.77 8.31
N PRO A 59 10.91 -3.25 8.58
CA PRO A 59 11.55 -3.12 9.90
C PRO A 59 11.57 -1.70 10.47
N ASP A 60 11.82 -0.69 9.64
CA ASP A 60 11.81 0.71 10.05
C ASP A 60 10.46 1.17 10.63
N TYR A 61 9.35 0.70 10.07
CA TYR A 61 8.01 1.05 10.55
C TYR A 61 7.64 0.25 11.79
N ARG A 62 8.11 -1.00 11.92
CA ARG A 62 7.96 -1.78 13.16
C ARG A 62 8.59 -1.09 14.35
N GLN A 63 9.82 -0.60 14.18
CA GLN A 63 10.52 0.11 15.24
C GLN A 63 9.76 1.37 15.69
N ILE A 64 9.16 2.10 14.74
CA ILE A 64 8.28 3.24 15.06
C ILE A 64 7.04 2.78 15.85
N MET A 65 6.37 1.71 15.41
CA MET A 65 5.19 1.17 16.10
C MET A 65 5.52 0.74 17.53
N GLU A 66 6.66 0.08 17.75
CA GLU A 66 7.11 -0.32 19.07
C GLU A 66 7.34 0.87 20.01
N ILE A 67 7.96 1.95 19.51
CA ILE A 67 8.18 3.17 20.29
C ILE A 67 6.85 3.80 20.68
N VAL A 68 5.91 3.90 19.74
CA VAL A 68 4.58 4.47 19.98
C VAL A 68 3.78 3.60 20.96
N ALA A 69 3.86 2.27 20.85
CA ALA A 69 3.14 1.33 21.72
C ALA A 69 3.72 1.28 23.14
N LYS A 70 5.03 1.48 23.31
CA LYS A 70 5.70 1.54 24.63
C LYS A 70 5.47 2.88 25.35
N ALA A 71 4.98 3.90 24.65
CA ALA A 71 4.73 5.19 25.27
C ALA A 71 3.44 5.17 26.10
N SER A 72 3.47 5.77 27.30
CA SER A 72 2.30 5.86 28.19
C SER A 72 1.20 6.82 27.71
N GLY A 73 1.32 7.39 26.51
CA GLY A 73 0.38 8.36 25.98
C GLY A 73 0.71 8.82 24.55
N PRO A 74 -0.05 9.79 24.01
CA PRO A 74 0.14 10.27 22.65
C PRO A 74 1.54 10.87 22.45
N VAL A 75 2.27 10.41 21.43
CA VAL A 75 3.66 10.84 21.17
C VAL A 75 3.78 11.81 20.01
N MET A 76 4.75 12.72 20.06
CA MET A 76 5.08 13.61 18.94
C MET A 76 6.15 12.96 18.05
N ALA A 77 6.18 13.36 16.77
CA ALA A 77 7.20 12.88 15.82
C ALA A 77 8.64 13.16 16.28
N LYS A 78 8.85 14.24 17.06
CA LYS A 78 10.16 14.56 17.65
C LYS A 78 10.59 13.54 18.70
N ASP A 79 9.65 13.02 19.50
CA ASP A 79 9.93 12.07 20.58
C ASP A 79 10.29 10.70 19.98
N VAL A 80 9.58 10.32 18.90
CA VAL A 80 9.91 9.12 18.11
C VAL A 80 11.26 9.27 17.42
N ALA A 81 11.56 10.43 16.83
CA ALA A 81 12.86 10.68 16.21
C ALA A 81 14.00 10.60 17.24
N LEU A 82 13.79 11.12 18.45
CA LEU A 82 14.73 11.03 19.57
C LEU A 82 14.95 9.57 20.00
N ALA A 83 13.87 8.80 20.19
CA ALA A 83 13.97 7.38 20.55
C ALA A 83 14.65 6.52 19.47
N LEU A 84 14.62 6.94 18.21
CA LEU A 84 15.35 6.31 17.11
C LEU A 84 16.81 6.79 16.97
N GLY A 85 17.24 7.78 17.76
CA GLY A 85 18.55 8.45 17.60
C GLY A 85 18.69 9.22 16.29
N ARG A 86 17.57 9.68 15.72
CA ARG A 86 17.47 10.33 14.40
C ARG A 86 17.24 11.83 14.49
N GLU A 87 17.20 12.44 15.69
CA GLU A 87 16.81 13.85 15.84
C GLU A 87 17.81 14.83 15.19
N ASN A 88 19.10 14.53 15.24
CA ASN A 88 20.17 15.41 14.74
C ASN A 88 20.67 15.05 13.33
N SER A 89 20.17 13.95 12.74
CA SER A 89 20.64 13.45 11.43
C SER A 89 19.93 14.08 10.22
N GLY A 90 19.13 15.15 10.40
CA GLY A 90 18.22 15.66 9.35
C GLY A 90 17.05 14.73 9.01
N LYS A 91 17.05 13.50 9.55
CA LYS A 91 16.03 12.45 9.36
C LYS A 91 14.76 12.66 10.18
N GLY A 92 14.70 13.66 11.08
CA GLY A 92 13.50 13.96 11.87
C GLY A 92 12.26 14.33 11.02
N ARG A 93 12.44 15.00 9.87
CA ARG A 93 11.33 15.24 8.91
C ARG A 93 10.84 13.95 8.27
N ALA A 94 11.73 12.98 8.04
CA ALA A 94 11.35 11.68 7.51
C ALA A 94 10.47 10.91 8.50
N VAL A 95 10.78 10.95 9.81
CA VAL A 95 9.96 10.30 10.86
C VAL A 95 8.55 10.85 10.88
N ARG A 96 8.38 12.17 10.74
CA ARG A 96 7.04 12.78 10.63
C ARG A 96 6.26 12.26 9.43
N GLY A 97 6.91 12.13 8.27
CA GLY A 97 6.30 11.56 7.07
C GLY A 97 5.92 10.08 7.23
N GLN A 98 6.77 9.30 7.91
CA GLN A 98 6.53 7.90 8.21
C GLN A 98 5.34 7.70 9.14
N LEU A 99 5.26 8.48 10.24
CA LEU A 99 4.13 8.46 11.16
C LEU A 99 2.82 8.85 10.48
N ARG A 100 2.86 9.89 9.64
CA ARG A 100 1.67 10.28 8.87
C ARG A 100 1.22 9.17 7.93
N LYS A 101 2.15 8.52 7.22
CA LYS A 101 1.81 7.41 6.33
C LYS A 101 1.21 6.24 7.11
N LEU A 102 1.75 5.90 8.29
CA LEU A 102 1.16 4.87 9.16
C LEU A 102 -0.26 5.26 9.60
N SER A 103 -0.50 6.53 9.92
CA SER A 103 -1.83 7.00 10.25
C SER A 103 -2.81 6.97 9.08
N ASP A 104 -2.39 7.42 7.91
CA ASP A 104 -3.21 7.40 6.70
C ASP A 104 -3.61 5.95 6.31
N ARG A 105 -2.78 4.97 6.70
CA ARG A 105 -3.00 3.53 6.53
C ARG A 105 -3.75 2.87 7.68
N GLY A 106 -4.15 3.65 8.68
CA GLY A 106 -4.93 3.16 9.81
C GLY A 106 -4.13 2.38 10.86
N TRP A 107 -2.79 2.38 10.82
CA TRP A 107 -1.93 1.75 11.84
C TRP A 107 -1.84 2.58 13.12
N LEU A 108 -1.90 3.91 12.98
CA LEU A 108 -1.82 4.86 14.09
C LEU A 108 -2.98 5.85 14.05
N THR A 109 -3.50 6.22 15.20
CA THR A 109 -4.45 7.34 15.30
C THR A 109 -3.68 8.65 15.46
N ARG A 110 -3.91 9.61 14.56
CA ARG A 110 -3.39 10.98 14.68
C ARG A 110 -4.41 11.86 15.38
N THR A 111 -4.03 12.46 16.50
CA THR A 111 -4.87 13.41 17.25
C THR A 111 -4.96 14.75 16.53
N GLY A 112 -5.97 15.57 16.87
CA GLY A 112 -6.07 16.97 16.39
C GLY A 112 -4.86 17.83 16.75
N SER A 113 -4.12 17.48 17.80
CA SER A 113 -2.87 18.12 18.21
C SER A 113 -1.62 17.61 17.47
N GLY A 114 -1.78 16.70 16.51
CA GLY A 114 -0.68 16.14 15.73
C GLY A 114 0.20 15.13 16.49
N ARG A 115 -0.35 14.53 17.54
CA ARG A 115 0.27 13.40 18.27
C ARG A 115 -0.25 12.08 17.72
N TYR A 116 0.48 11.00 17.97
CA TYR A 116 0.18 9.68 17.46
C TYR A 116 -0.07 8.70 18.60
N LEU A 117 -1.04 7.82 18.40
CA LEU A 117 -1.44 6.75 19.31
C LEU A 117 -1.51 5.43 18.52
N PRO A 118 -1.22 4.28 19.15
CA PRO A 118 -1.52 2.99 18.53
C PRO A 118 -3.04 2.85 18.33
N ARG A 119 -3.43 2.08 17.31
CA ARG A 119 -4.84 1.76 17.01
C ARG A 119 -5.14 0.30 17.35
#